data_AF-A0A659UK68-F1
#
_entry.id   AF-A0A659UK68-F1
#
_cell.length_a   1.000
_cell.length_b   1.000
_cell.length_c   1.000
_cell.angle_alpha   90.00
_cell.angle_beta   90.00
_cell.angle_gamma   90.00
#
_symmetry.space_group_name_H-M   'P 1'
#
loop_
_entity.id
_entity.type
_entity.pdbx_description
1 polymer ?
#
loop_
_entity_poly.entity_id
_entity_poly.type
_entity_poly.pdbx_seq_one_letter_code
_entity_poly.pdbx_strand_id
1 'polypeptide(L)'
;LEAVEALGQASGAETATVSGKVPLSLPTPLGLFIGDRPAGLLESHPALGVELIFRDEPSDLIANAIDLEVRLGPAGDSSLVCRRIGWTTAFLVASPSYLKGRDSPRTPQDIKDHACICYSRAGDGRSWSFSGGADDVVLRIEPRLVANNSMA
;
A
#
# COMPACT_ATOMS: atom_id res chain seq x y z
N LEU A 1 -10.23 2.09 23.47
CA LEU A 1 -9.39 2.79 22.47
C LEU A 1 -9.21 4.27 22.83
N GLU A 2 -10.28 5.01 23.18
CA GLU A 2 -10.18 6.41 23.62
C GLU A 2 -9.30 6.63 24.87
N ALA A 3 -9.21 5.64 25.77
CA ALA A 3 -8.42 5.76 27.00
C ALA A 3 -6.89 5.68 26.80
N VAL A 4 -6.40 5.16 25.67
CA VAL A 4 -4.95 5.07 25.39
C VAL A 4 -4.46 6.28 24.61
N GLU A 5 -5.32 6.89 23.78
CA GLU A 5 -5.05 8.18 23.13
C GLU A 5 -4.95 9.33 24.14
N ALA A 6 -5.66 9.23 25.27
CA ALA A 6 -5.58 10.19 26.37
C ALA A 6 -4.28 10.08 27.20
N LEU A 7 -3.57 8.94 27.16
CA LEU A 7 -2.33 8.75 27.93
C LEU A 7 -1.09 9.31 27.22
N GLY A 8 -1.13 9.50 25.90
CA GLY A 8 -0.06 10.18 25.15
C GLY A 8 -0.07 11.72 25.29
N GLN A 9 -1.17 12.30 25.77
CA GLN A 9 -1.32 13.76 25.90
C GLN A 9 -0.99 14.29 27.32
N ALA A 10 -0.61 13.42 28.26
CA ALA A 10 -0.46 13.80 29.67
C ALA A 10 1.00 13.78 30.20
N SER A 11 2.01 13.73 29.34
CA SER A 11 3.40 13.95 29.76
C SER A 11 4.17 14.80 28.76
N GLY A 12 4.44 16.05 29.16
CA GLY A 12 5.35 16.95 28.46
C GLY A 12 4.66 18.03 27.61
N ALA A 13 3.93 18.96 28.25
CA ALA A 13 3.73 20.30 27.70
C ALA A 13 5.01 21.14 27.84
N GLU A 14 6.12 20.60 27.38
CA GLU A 14 7.27 21.35 26.91
C GLU A 14 7.14 21.28 25.39
N THR A 15 7.32 22.39 24.67
CA THR A 15 7.24 22.40 23.20
C THR A 15 8.39 21.56 22.66
N ALA A 16 8.21 20.24 22.64
CA ALA A 16 9.19 19.30 22.14
C ALA A 16 9.40 19.64 20.66
N THR A 17 10.57 20.19 20.37
CA THR A 17 10.93 20.55 18.99
C THR A 17 11.01 19.25 18.20
N VAL A 18 10.13 19.11 17.20
CA VAL A 18 10.15 17.95 16.30
C VAL A 18 11.50 17.90 15.60
N SER A 19 12.28 16.86 15.89
CA SER A 19 13.67 16.76 15.48
C SER A 19 14.12 15.30 15.37
N GLY A 20 15.24 15.08 14.69
CA GLY A 20 15.82 13.75 14.46
C GLY A 20 15.52 13.22 13.06
N LYS A 21 16.03 12.02 12.76
CA LYS A 21 15.86 11.36 11.46
C LYS A 21 14.85 10.22 11.59
N VAL A 22 13.84 10.20 10.73
CA VAL A 22 12.78 9.17 10.70
C VAL A 22 12.87 8.37 9.40
N PRO A 23 13.36 7.12 9.43
CA PRO A 23 13.29 6.20 8.30
C PRO A 23 11.87 5.68 8.11
N LEU A 24 11.28 6.01 6.96
CA LEU A 24 9.91 5.67 6.56
C LEU A 24 9.92 4.76 5.33
N SER A 25 9.43 3.54 5.50
CA SER A 25 9.20 2.59 4.41
C SER A 25 7.79 2.74 3.82
N LEU A 26 7.67 2.70 2.49
CA LEU A 26 6.38 2.75 1.80
C LEU A 26 6.43 2.11 0.38
N PRO A 27 5.29 1.61 -0.14
CA PRO A 27 5.16 1.18 -1.51
C PRO A 27 5.51 2.27 -2.52
N THR A 28 6.15 1.89 -3.63
CA THR A 28 6.56 2.80 -4.72
C THR A 28 5.40 3.67 -5.23
N PRO A 29 4.18 3.15 -5.49
CA PRO A 29 3.06 3.97 -5.93
C PRO A 29 2.65 5.06 -4.93
N LEU A 30 2.78 4.77 -3.63
CA LEU A 30 2.45 5.75 -2.59
C LEU A 30 3.50 6.86 -2.52
N GLY A 31 4.77 6.53 -2.77
CA GLY A 31 5.84 7.53 -2.94
C GLY A 31 5.49 8.58 -3.98
N LEU A 32 5.06 8.12 -5.16
CA LEU A 32 4.61 8.99 -6.24
C LEU A 32 3.37 9.81 -5.85
N PHE A 33 2.46 9.23 -5.08
CA PHE A 33 1.23 9.91 -4.63
C PHE A 33 1.49 10.98 -3.56
N ILE A 34 2.44 10.75 -2.64
CA ILE A 34 2.75 11.73 -1.58
C ILE A 34 3.68 12.84 -2.06
N GLY A 35 4.33 12.69 -3.22
CA GLY A 35 4.97 13.75 -4.00
C GLY A 35 5.67 14.84 -3.18
N ASP A 36 4.99 15.98 -3.08
CA ASP A 36 5.44 17.23 -2.45
C ASP A 36 5.11 17.37 -0.96
N ARG A 37 4.27 16.50 -0.40
CA ARG A 37 3.85 16.57 1.01
C ARG A 37 5.01 16.55 2.01
N PRO A 38 6.10 15.80 1.79
CA PRO A 38 7.26 15.87 2.69
C PRO A 38 7.88 17.26 2.74
N ALA A 39 7.83 18.06 1.66
CA ALA A 39 8.43 19.39 1.63
C ALA A 39 7.78 20.31 2.68
N GLY A 40 6.45 20.41 2.69
CA GLY A 40 5.73 21.23 3.68
C GLY A 40 5.95 20.77 5.12
N LEU A 41 6.11 19.47 5.35
CA LEU A 41 6.43 18.91 6.67
C LEU A 41 7.84 19.33 7.13
N LEU A 42 8.84 19.22 6.25
CA LEU A 42 10.23 19.55 6.53
C LEU A 42 10.45 21.06 6.65
N GLU A 43 9.73 21.86 5.88
CA GLU A 43 9.72 23.33 6.03
C GLU A 43 9.16 23.75 7.39
N SER A 44 8.10 23.09 7.86
CA SER A 44 7.49 23.36 9.17
C SER A 44 8.35 22.87 10.34
N HIS A 45 9.27 21.92 10.11
CA HIS A 45 10.12 21.32 11.16
C HIS A 45 11.58 21.18 10.67
N PRO A 46 12.39 22.24 10.69
CA PRO A 46 13.73 22.24 10.09
C PRO A 46 14.75 21.29 10.74
N ALA A 47 14.49 20.85 11.98
CA ALA A 47 15.32 19.90 12.70
C ALA A 47 14.93 18.42 12.43
N LEU A 48 13.86 18.19 11.67
CA LEU A 48 13.39 16.87 11.25
C LEU A 48 14.06 16.48 9.92
N GLY A 49 14.55 15.25 9.85
CA GLY A 49 14.93 14.58 8.62
C GLY A 49 14.01 13.38 8.37
N VAL A 50 13.63 13.16 7.12
CA VAL A 50 12.87 11.97 6.71
C VAL A 50 13.68 11.21 5.66
N GLU A 51 13.91 9.92 5.89
CA GLU A 51 14.50 9.02 4.90
C GLU A 51 13.40 8.14 4.32
N LEU A 52 13.17 8.22 3.01
CA LEU A 52 12.16 7.42 2.33
C LEU A 52 12.77 6.15 1.75
N ILE A 53 12.18 5.01 2.08
CA ILE A 53 12.61 3.69 1.62
C ILE A 53 11.45 3.07 0.83
N PHE A 54 11.66 2.80 -0.46
CA PHE A 54 10.61 2.23 -1.31
C PHE A 54 10.68 0.70 -1.35
N ARG A 55 9.65 0.04 -0.84
CA ARG A 55 9.53 -1.43 -0.82
C ARG A 55 8.07 -1.85 -1.01
N ASP A 56 7.87 -2.86 -1.86
CA ASP A 56 6.55 -3.45 -2.11
C ASP A 56 6.32 -4.75 -1.30
N GLU A 57 7.38 -5.26 -0.65
CA GLU A 57 7.34 -6.40 0.27
C GLU A 57 7.45 -5.95 1.73
N PRO A 58 6.88 -6.72 2.69
CA PRO A 58 6.97 -6.38 4.12
C PRO A 58 8.43 -6.36 4.60
N SER A 59 8.78 -5.36 5.40
CA SER A 59 10.11 -5.27 6.01
C SER A 59 10.10 -5.79 7.45
N ASP A 60 11.24 -6.30 7.90
CA ASP A 60 11.51 -6.39 9.34
C ASP A 60 11.91 -4.99 9.82
N LEU A 61 10.99 -4.30 10.50
CA LEU A 61 11.21 -2.91 10.94
C LEU A 61 12.39 -2.81 11.92
N ILE A 62 12.57 -3.82 12.78
CA ILE A 62 13.64 -3.82 13.79
C ILE A 62 14.98 -4.05 13.11
N ALA A 63 15.09 -5.11 12.30
CA ALA A 63 16.35 -5.47 11.65
C ALA A 63 16.81 -4.41 10.63
N ASN A 64 15.88 -3.69 10.01
CA ASN A 64 16.18 -2.65 9.01
C ASN A 64 16.25 -1.23 9.59
N ALA A 65 16.11 -1.06 10.92
CA ALA A 65 16.05 0.25 11.58
C ALA A 65 15.03 1.21 10.93
N ILE A 66 13.82 0.70 10.69
CA ILE A 66 12.69 1.45 10.12
C ILE A 66 11.74 1.83 11.25
N ASP A 67 11.49 3.13 11.42
CA ASP A 67 10.60 3.64 12.46
C ASP A 67 9.13 3.49 12.06
N LEU A 68 8.82 3.66 10.77
CA LEU A 68 7.46 3.64 10.23
C LEU A 68 7.41 2.88 8.91
N GLU A 69 6.40 2.03 8.74
CA GLU A 69 6.10 1.39 7.45
C GLU A 69 4.63 1.60 7.07
N VAL A 70 4.40 2.17 5.89
CA VAL A 70 3.08 2.23 5.27
C VAL A 70 2.90 1.02 4.39
N ARG A 71 1.77 0.31 4.50
CA ARG A 71 1.50 -0.90 3.73
C ARG A 71 0.15 -0.84 3.03
N LEU A 72 0.06 -1.54 1.90
CA LEU A 72 -1.20 -1.87 1.26
C LEU A 72 -1.60 -3.30 1.64
N GLY A 73 -2.84 -3.50 2.05
CA GLY A 73 -3.35 -4.80 2.48
C GLY A 73 -3.40 -4.96 4.01
N PRO A 74 -3.74 -6.15 4.50
CA PRO A 74 -3.86 -6.41 5.93
C PRO A 74 -2.50 -6.22 6.61
N ALA A 75 -2.52 -5.58 7.78
CA ALA A 75 -1.33 -5.51 8.60
C ALA A 75 -1.08 -6.90 9.21
N GLY A 76 0.10 -7.46 8.95
CA GLY A 76 0.53 -8.75 9.49
C GLY A 76 0.80 -8.71 11.01
N ASP A 77 1.06 -9.88 11.59
CA ASP A 77 1.08 -10.22 13.03
C ASP A 77 1.37 -9.11 14.06
N SER A 78 0.36 -8.96 14.93
CA SER A 78 0.24 -8.63 16.37
C SER A 78 1.34 -8.01 17.24
N SER A 79 2.61 -7.92 16.82
CA SER A 79 3.68 -7.28 17.61
C SER A 79 3.87 -5.79 17.32
N LEU A 80 3.33 -5.30 16.21
CA LEU A 80 3.41 -3.92 15.77
C LEU A 80 2.09 -3.18 15.99
N VAL A 81 2.17 -1.89 16.31
CA VAL A 81 0.99 -1.03 16.34
C VAL A 81 0.61 -0.68 14.91
N CYS A 82 -0.54 -1.16 14.45
CA CYS A 82 -1.03 -0.91 13.11
C CYS A 82 -2.22 0.05 13.13
N ARG A 83 -2.13 1.13 12.34
CA ARG A 83 -3.21 2.10 12.16
C ARG A 83 -3.61 2.16 10.70
N ARG A 84 -4.90 2.00 10.43
CA ARG A 84 -5.45 2.24 9.09
C ARG A 84 -5.46 3.74 8.80
N ILE A 85 -4.73 4.16 7.75
CA ILE A 85 -4.64 5.56 7.31
C ILE A 85 -5.42 5.87 6.03
N GLY A 86 -5.99 4.84 5.39
CA GLY A 86 -6.78 4.97 4.18
C GLY A 86 -7.15 3.63 3.57
N TRP A 87 -7.73 3.67 2.37
CA TRP A 87 -8.02 2.52 1.53
C TRP A 87 -7.76 2.85 0.06
N THR A 88 -7.57 1.83 -0.76
CA THR A 88 -7.45 1.95 -2.22
C THR A 88 -8.32 0.89 -2.88
N THR A 89 -8.80 1.18 -4.08
CA THR A 89 -9.61 0.26 -4.88
C THR A 89 -8.82 -0.13 -6.12
N ALA A 90 -8.69 -1.44 -6.35
CA ALA A 90 -8.15 -1.96 -7.61
C ALA A 90 -9.27 -2.05 -8.64
N PHE A 91 -8.98 -1.63 -9.88
CA PHE A 91 -9.89 -1.76 -11.00
C PHE A 91 -9.33 -2.75 -12.02
N LEU A 92 -10.20 -3.57 -12.59
CA LEU A 92 -9.86 -4.36 -13.76
C LEU A 92 -9.84 -3.45 -14.98
N VAL A 93 -8.69 -3.38 -15.64
CA VAL A 93 -8.48 -2.55 -16.82
C VAL A 93 -7.85 -3.37 -17.93
N ALA A 94 -8.14 -2.98 -19.17
CA ALA A 94 -7.54 -3.56 -20.35
C ALA A 94 -7.36 -2.46 -21.41
N SER A 95 -6.32 -2.57 -22.23
CA SER A 95 -6.15 -1.62 -23.34
C SER A 95 -7.25 -1.84 -24.40
N PRO A 96 -7.73 -0.78 -25.06
CA PRO A 96 -8.71 -0.93 -26.14
C PRO A 96 -8.22 -1.82 -27.28
N SER A 97 -6.90 -1.80 -27.56
CA SER A 97 -6.27 -2.64 -28.57
C SER A 97 -6.31 -4.13 -28.20
N TYR A 98 -6.17 -4.46 -26.92
CA TYR A 98 -6.27 -5.84 -26.45
C TYR A 98 -7.69 -6.40 -26.59
N LEU A 99 -8.70 -5.58 -26.29
CA LEU A 99 -10.11 -5.98 -26.40
C LEU A 99 -10.64 -6.03 -27.84
N LYS A 100 -9.89 -5.50 -28.82
CA LYS A 100 -10.33 -5.49 -30.22
C LYS A 100 -10.45 -6.92 -30.76
N GLY A 101 -11.69 -7.33 -31.07
CA GLY A 101 -11.99 -8.68 -31.55
C GLY A 101 -12.07 -9.73 -30.45
N ARG A 102 -12.14 -9.32 -29.18
CA ARG A 102 -12.41 -10.18 -28.03
C ARG A 102 -13.70 -9.74 -27.36
N ASP A 103 -14.41 -10.68 -26.76
CA ASP A 103 -15.51 -10.33 -25.88
C ASP A 103 -14.96 -9.64 -24.62
N SER A 104 -15.63 -8.57 -24.18
CA SER A 104 -15.28 -7.92 -22.90
C SER A 104 -15.82 -8.75 -21.74
N PRO A 105 -15.03 -8.94 -20.66
CA PRO A 105 -15.48 -9.70 -19.50
C PRO A 105 -16.69 -9.00 -18.84
N ARG A 106 -17.77 -9.75 -18.65
CA ARG A 106 -19.01 -9.30 -17.98
C ARG A 106 -19.12 -9.85 -16.56
N THR A 107 -18.51 -11.00 -16.32
CA THR A 107 -18.40 -11.64 -15.02
C THR A 107 -16.95 -11.89 -14.66
N PRO A 108 -16.59 -12.02 -13.37
CA PRO A 108 -15.24 -12.39 -12.97
C PRO A 108 -14.76 -13.68 -13.65
N GLN A 109 -15.64 -14.66 -13.88
CA GLN A 109 -15.30 -15.95 -14.47
C GLN A 109 -14.76 -15.83 -15.91
N ASP A 110 -15.22 -14.84 -16.68
CA ASP A 110 -14.79 -14.60 -18.07
C ASP A 110 -13.29 -14.28 -18.16
N ILE A 111 -12.69 -13.80 -17.07
CA ILE A 111 -11.26 -13.41 -17.00
C ILE A 111 -10.34 -14.60 -17.28
N LYS A 112 -10.78 -15.84 -17.03
CA LYS A 112 -9.98 -17.05 -17.30
C LYS A 112 -9.59 -17.18 -18.77
N ASP A 113 -10.38 -16.62 -19.68
CA ASP A 113 -10.12 -16.66 -21.13
C ASP A 113 -9.27 -15.47 -21.61
N HIS A 114 -8.81 -14.62 -20.70
CA HIS A 114 -7.99 -13.46 -20.98
C HIS A 114 -6.56 -13.61 -20.45
N ALA A 115 -5.60 -13.09 -21.23
CA ALA A 115 -4.24 -12.87 -20.78
C ALA A 115 -4.22 -11.85 -19.63
N CYS A 116 -3.87 -12.33 -18.43
CA CYS A 116 -3.79 -11.49 -17.24
C CYS A 116 -2.37 -10.98 -17.01
N ILE A 117 -2.25 -9.72 -16.57
CA ILE A 117 -1.01 -9.15 -16.02
C ILE A 117 -1.25 -8.99 -14.52
N CYS A 118 -0.45 -9.64 -13.69
CA CYS A 118 -0.62 -9.56 -12.24
C CYS A 118 0.47 -8.71 -11.61
N TYR A 119 0.04 -7.79 -10.74
CA TYR A 119 0.93 -7.12 -9.80
C TYR A 119 0.92 -7.90 -8.49
N SER A 120 2.04 -8.57 -8.18
CA SER A 120 2.22 -9.35 -6.96
C SER A 120 2.40 -8.42 -5.75
N ARG A 121 1.29 -7.85 -5.26
CA ARG A 121 1.25 -7.08 -4.01
C ARG A 121 1.13 -8.04 -2.84
N ALA A 122 2.19 -8.14 -2.02
CA ALA A 122 2.22 -8.79 -0.70
C ALA A 122 1.23 -9.97 -0.53
N GLY A 123 1.46 -11.09 -1.21
CA GLY A 123 0.60 -12.28 -1.11
C GLY A 123 0.66 -13.21 -2.33
N ASP A 124 -0.33 -14.10 -2.44
CA ASP A 124 -0.54 -14.96 -3.62
C ASP A 124 -0.91 -14.10 -4.83
N GLY A 125 0.11 -13.66 -5.58
CA GLY A 125 0.01 -12.87 -6.82
C GLY A 125 -0.70 -13.58 -7.98
N ARG A 126 -1.65 -14.47 -7.68
CA ARG A 126 -2.44 -15.26 -8.61
C ARG A 126 -3.92 -15.29 -8.24
N SER A 127 -4.34 -14.58 -7.21
CA SER A 127 -5.76 -14.52 -6.80
C SER A 127 -6.25 -13.07 -6.80
N TRP A 128 -7.32 -12.80 -7.55
CA TRP A 128 -7.99 -11.50 -7.63
C TRP A 128 -9.33 -11.55 -6.90
N SER A 129 -9.59 -10.56 -6.07
CA SER A 129 -10.88 -10.40 -5.38
C SER A 129 -11.71 -9.33 -6.09
N PHE A 130 -12.92 -9.68 -6.47
CA PHE A 130 -13.91 -8.81 -7.08
C PHE A 130 -15.03 -8.55 -6.08
N SER A 131 -15.19 -7.28 -5.72
CA SER A 131 -16.27 -6.78 -4.86
C SER A 131 -17.21 -5.90 -5.68
N GLY A 132 -18.52 -5.94 -5.40
CA GLY A 132 -19.52 -5.10 -6.10
C GLY A 132 -20.78 -5.82 -6.58
N GLY A 133 -20.92 -7.12 -6.30
CA GLY A 133 -22.16 -7.89 -6.41
C GLY A 133 -22.78 -8.19 -5.04
N ALA A 134 -23.64 -9.21 -4.96
CA ALA A 134 -24.19 -9.69 -3.69
C ALA A 134 -23.10 -10.31 -2.78
N ASP A 135 -22.11 -10.96 -3.39
CA ASP A 135 -21.00 -11.64 -2.71
C ASP A 135 -19.66 -11.24 -3.33
N ASP A 136 -18.61 -11.23 -2.50
CA ASP A 136 -17.24 -11.10 -2.97
C ASP A 136 -16.79 -12.38 -3.70
N VAL A 137 -16.20 -12.23 -4.89
CA VAL A 137 -15.73 -13.34 -5.70
C VAL A 137 -14.21 -13.33 -5.72
N VAL A 138 -13.59 -14.41 -5.23
CA VAL A 138 -12.15 -14.64 -5.35
C VAL A 138 -11.89 -15.56 -6.54
N LEU A 139 -11.07 -15.09 -7.48
CA LEU A 139 -10.72 -15.81 -8.70
C LEU A 139 -9.22 -16.04 -8.78
N ARG A 140 -8.82 -17.30 -8.91
CA ARG A 140 -7.44 -17.65 -9.30
C ARG A 140 -7.26 -17.42 -10.80
N ILE A 141 -6.20 -16.70 -11.15
CA ILE A 141 -5.80 -16.40 -12.53
C ILE A 141 -4.48 -17.09 -12.89
N GLU A 142 -4.25 -17.24 -14.20
CA GLU A 142 -2.97 -17.68 -14.76
C GLU A 142 -2.32 -16.49 -15.49
N PRO A 143 -1.52 -15.67 -14.79
CA PRO A 143 -0.95 -14.48 -15.40
C PRO A 143 0.13 -14.82 -16.43
N ARG A 144 0.09 -14.13 -17.58
CA ARG A 144 1.15 -14.20 -18.59
C ARG A 144 2.35 -13.32 -18.25
N LEU A 145 2.14 -12.32 -17.40
CA LEU A 145 3.16 -11.43 -16.85
C LEU A 145 2.89 -11.24 -15.36
N VAL A 146 3.93 -11.37 -14.55
CA VAL A 146 3.88 -11.04 -13.12
C VAL A 146 4.94 -9.98 -12.86
N ALA A 147 4.51 -8.85 -12.33
CA ALA A 147 5.37 -7.77 -11.88
C ALA A 147 5.35 -7.70 -10.35
N ASN A 148 6.47 -7.33 -9.75
CA ASN A 148 6.61 -7.10 -8.30
C ASN A 148 6.79 -5.62 -7.95
N ASN A 149 6.73 -4.72 -8.93
CA ASN A 149 6.65 -3.28 -8.73
C ASN A 149 5.73 -2.65 -9.79
N SER A 150 5.33 -1.40 -9.56
CA SER A 150 4.42 -0.67 -10.44
C SER A 150 5.09 -0.01 -11.66
N MET A 151 6.41 -0.14 -11.79
CA MET A 151 7.20 0.50 -12.86
C MET A 151 7.59 -0.47 -13.98
N ALA A 152 7.17 -1.74 -13.87
CA ALA A 152 7.41 -2.79 -14.85
C ALA A 152 6.65 -2.59 -16.17
#